data_AF-A0A9Q8QDI8-F1
#
_entry.id   AF-A0A9Q8QDI8-F1
#
_cell.length_a   1.000
_cell.length_b   1.000
_cell.length_c   1.000
_cell.angle_alpha   90.00
_cell.angle_beta   90.00
_cell.angle_gamma   90.00
#
_symmetry.space_group_name_H-M   'P 1'
#
loop_
_entity.id
_entity.type
_entity.pdbx_description
1 polymer ?
#
loop_
_entity_poly.entity_id
_entity_poly.type
_entity_poly.pdbx_seq_one_letter_code
_entity_poly.pdbx_strand_id
1 'polypeptide(L)'
;MAVFPHVLFAALQCANVITFLVYLTNVTSIVFSTPPYNFSTAGVGLMFVGPFVGNMIGSAYGGLLGDMVVVRLARKNNGMFEPEMRLYILILPAILMGAGLMVFGITADRGLHWVCPSIGAAMFAFGMGSIMDVACTVVIDTYQNATAESFVFITFVRNAACVGIPFGIVPWMESAGLTKMFVVGGCVAIVMSLLYIPLLVWGRRARVALAPFYEKLVVENGCFSRA
;
A
#
# COMPACT_ATOMS: atom_id res chain seq x y z
N MET A 1 19.69 0.38 -7.16
CA MET A 1 18.26 0.70 -6.94
C MET A 1 17.95 1.28 -5.56
N ALA A 2 18.47 0.75 -4.45
CA ALA A 2 18.20 1.25 -3.09
C ALA A 2 18.58 2.73 -2.82
N VAL A 3 19.44 3.32 -3.66
CA VAL A 3 19.88 4.72 -3.56
C VAL A 3 18.78 5.71 -4.00
N PHE A 4 17.79 5.25 -4.77
CA PHE A 4 16.71 6.09 -5.27
C PHE A 4 15.56 6.18 -4.25
N PRO A 5 15.29 7.37 -3.68
CA PRO A 5 14.31 7.51 -2.60
C PRO A 5 12.87 7.24 -3.05
N HIS A 6 12.53 7.49 -4.33
CA HIS A 6 11.20 7.16 -4.86
C HIS A 6 11.01 5.63 -4.98
N VAL A 7 12.06 4.89 -5.35
CA VAL A 7 12.02 3.42 -5.42
C VAL A 7 11.96 2.83 -4.01
N LEU A 8 12.73 3.38 -3.06
CA LEU A 8 12.68 2.96 -1.67
C LEU A 8 11.30 3.23 -1.04
N PHE A 9 10.72 4.41 -1.29
CA PHE A 9 9.37 4.74 -0.86
C PHE A 9 8.35 3.76 -1.43
N ALA A 10 8.38 3.51 -2.75
CA ALA A 10 7.47 2.55 -3.37
C ALA A 10 7.67 1.13 -2.81
N ALA A 11 8.92 0.71 -2.55
CA ALA A 11 9.23 -0.58 -1.95
C ALA A 11 8.64 -0.70 -0.53
N LEU A 12 8.82 0.32 0.32
CA LEU A 12 8.26 0.36 1.67
C LEU A 12 6.74 0.38 1.65
N GLN A 13 6.13 1.14 0.74
CA GLN A 13 4.68 1.22 0.65
C GLN A 13 4.06 -0.09 0.12
N CYS A 14 4.69 -0.72 -0.88
CA CYS A 14 4.30 -2.05 -1.35
C CYS A 14 4.43 -3.10 -0.24
N ALA A 15 5.52 -3.07 0.53
CA ALA A 15 5.72 -3.95 1.68
C ALA A 15 4.64 -3.73 2.74
N ASN A 16 4.33 -2.48 3.05
CA ASN A 16 3.30 -2.09 4.02
C ASN A 16 1.92 -2.64 3.61
N VAL A 17 1.49 -2.39 2.37
CA VAL A 17 0.18 -2.82 1.86
C VAL A 17 0.04 -4.35 1.88
N ILE A 18 1.04 -5.10 1.41
CA ILE A 18 0.97 -6.57 1.41
C ILE A 18 1.10 -7.15 2.81
N THR A 19 1.91 -6.54 3.68
CA THR A 19 2.02 -6.98 5.09
C THR A 19 0.66 -6.93 5.77
N PHE A 20 -0.06 -5.82 5.64
CA PHE A 20 -1.38 -5.67 6.23
C PHE A 20 -2.47 -6.49 5.52
N LEU A 21 -2.28 -6.84 4.23
CA LEU A 21 -3.14 -7.80 3.54
C LEU A 21 -3.01 -9.19 4.16
N VAL A 22 -1.78 -9.68 4.31
CA VAL A 22 -1.46 -10.98 4.90
C VAL A 22 -1.96 -11.02 6.35
N TYR A 23 -1.78 -9.92 7.07
CA TYR A 23 -2.31 -9.75 8.43
C TYR A 23 -3.83 -9.93 8.48
N LEU A 24 -4.57 -9.21 7.62
CA LEU A 24 -6.03 -9.29 7.55
C LEU A 24 -6.51 -10.68 7.14
N THR A 25 -5.86 -11.31 6.14
CA THR A 25 -6.28 -12.64 5.62
C THR A 25 -6.05 -13.77 6.64
N ASN A 26 -4.95 -13.71 7.40
CA ASN A 26 -4.67 -14.67 8.47
C ASN A 26 -5.70 -14.55 9.60
N VAL A 27 -5.94 -13.33 10.09
CA VAL A 27 -6.91 -13.13 11.17
C VAL A 27 -8.33 -13.48 10.72
N THR A 28 -8.73 -13.11 9.51
CA THR A 28 -10.04 -13.48 8.96
C THR A 28 -10.23 -15.00 8.99
N SER A 29 -9.21 -15.76 8.59
CA SER A 29 -9.27 -17.22 8.64
C SER A 29 -9.44 -17.78 10.05
N ILE A 30 -8.81 -17.17 11.06
CA ILE A 30 -8.86 -17.64 12.45
C ILE A 30 -10.17 -17.24 13.13
N VAL A 31 -10.56 -15.97 13.05
CA VAL A 31 -11.72 -15.41 13.77
C VAL A 31 -13.05 -15.90 13.21
N PHE A 32 -13.19 -15.99 11.88
CA PHE A 32 -14.46 -16.42 11.29
C PHE A 32 -14.66 -17.93 11.35
N SER A 33 -13.59 -18.71 11.53
CA SER A 33 -13.67 -20.16 11.74
C SER A 33 -13.97 -20.54 13.20
N THR A 34 -13.90 -19.58 14.14
CA THR A 34 -14.13 -19.80 15.56
C THR A 34 -15.44 -19.16 16.04
N PRO A 35 -15.98 -19.54 17.21
CA PRO A 35 -17.12 -18.85 17.81
C PRO A 35 -16.79 -17.37 18.02
N PRO A 36 -17.69 -16.42 17.70
CA PRO A 36 -19.14 -16.54 17.55
C PRO A 36 -19.67 -16.79 16.12
N TYR A 37 -18.83 -16.77 15.08
CA TYR A 37 -19.29 -16.83 13.68
C TYR A 37 -19.44 -18.26 13.15
N ASN A 38 -18.52 -19.17 13.51
CA ASN A 38 -18.51 -20.58 13.08
C ASN A 38 -18.80 -20.75 11.56
N PHE A 39 -18.20 -19.93 10.72
CA PHE A 39 -18.38 -20.02 9.28
C PHE A 39 -17.68 -21.25 8.71
N SER A 40 -18.30 -21.87 7.70
CA SER A 40 -17.64 -22.88 6.89
C SER A 40 -16.48 -22.25 6.10
N THR A 41 -15.55 -23.07 5.61
CA THR A 41 -14.44 -22.61 4.75
C THR A 41 -14.93 -21.78 3.56
N ALA A 42 -16.09 -22.13 2.99
CA ALA A 42 -16.72 -21.36 1.92
C ALA A 42 -17.23 -19.98 2.41
N GLY A 43 -17.79 -19.91 3.62
CA GLY A 43 -18.20 -18.65 4.26
C GLY A 43 -17.03 -17.71 4.54
N VAL A 44 -15.89 -18.25 4.98
CA VAL A 44 -14.64 -17.47 5.14
C VAL A 44 -14.15 -16.95 3.79
N GLY A 45 -14.26 -17.75 2.72
CA GLY A 45 -13.94 -17.30 1.36
C GLY A 45 -14.81 -16.12 0.88
N LEU A 46 -16.10 -16.12 1.21
CA LEU A 46 -17.03 -15.04 0.84
C LEU A 46 -16.69 -13.70 1.50
N MET A 47 -15.96 -13.68 2.63
CA MET A 47 -15.51 -12.44 3.25
C MET A 47 -14.56 -11.63 2.37
N PHE A 48 -13.88 -12.26 1.40
CA PHE A 48 -12.98 -11.56 0.48
C PHE A 48 -13.71 -10.77 -0.61
N VAL A 49 -15.04 -10.94 -0.75
CA VAL A 49 -15.84 -10.14 -1.69
C VAL A 49 -15.86 -8.66 -1.27
N GLY A 50 -15.92 -8.37 0.04
CA GLY A 50 -15.87 -6.99 0.55
C GLY A 50 -14.58 -6.26 0.16
N PRO A 51 -13.41 -6.80 0.52
CA PRO A 51 -12.11 -6.33 0.05
C PRO A 51 -12.00 -6.22 -1.47
N PHE A 52 -12.52 -7.19 -2.22
CA PHE A 52 -12.48 -7.15 -3.68
C PHE A 52 -13.20 -5.92 -4.24
N VAL A 53 -14.43 -5.65 -3.79
CA VAL A 53 -15.20 -4.47 -4.20
C VAL A 53 -14.50 -3.18 -3.76
N GLY A 54 -13.99 -3.15 -2.52
CA GLY A 54 -13.23 -2.01 -2.00
C GLY A 54 -12.00 -1.70 -2.85
N ASN A 55 -11.24 -2.73 -3.25
CA ASN A 55 -10.06 -2.58 -4.10
C ASN A 55 -10.41 -2.09 -5.51
N MET A 56 -11.50 -2.58 -6.12
CA MET A 56 -11.94 -2.09 -7.43
C MET A 56 -12.24 -0.58 -7.41
N ILE A 57 -12.93 -0.12 -6.36
CA ILE A 57 -13.23 1.31 -6.18
C ILE A 57 -11.93 2.09 -5.87
N GLY A 58 -11.04 1.51 -5.06
CA GLY A 58 -9.73 2.06 -4.73
C GLY A 58 -8.85 2.28 -5.96
N SER A 59 -8.75 1.29 -6.84
CA SER A 59 -8.00 1.40 -8.08
C SER A 59 -8.63 2.38 -9.08
N ALA A 60 -9.96 2.43 -9.17
CA ALA A 60 -10.63 3.45 -9.97
C ALA A 60 -10.33 4.87 -9.44
N TYR A 61 -10.27 5.04 -8.11
CA TYR A 61 -9.87 6.29 -7.47
C TYR A 61 -8.39 6.62 -7.75
N GLY A 62 -7.48 5.67 -7.50
CA GLY A 62 -6.04 5.86 -7.70
C GLY A 62 -5.64 6.14 -9.15
N GLY A 63 -6.32 5.52 -10.11
CA GLY A 63 -6.09 5.75 -11.54
C GLY A 63 -6.80 7.00 -12.06
N LEU A 64 -8.13 6.98 -12.14
CA LEU A 64 -8.90 8.02 -12.84
C LEU A 64 -8.84 9.38 -12.13
N LEU A 65 -9.10 9.40 -10.82
CA LEU A 65 -9.03 10.63 -10.03
C LEU A 65 -7.57 11.06 -9.83
N GLY A 66 -6.67 10.08 -9.69
CA GLY A 66 -5.22 10.22 -9.83
C GLY A 66 -4.82 11.14 -10.97
N ASP A 67 -5.08 10.69 -12.19
CA ASP A 67 -4.67 11.37 -13.41
C ASP A 67 -5.40 12.71 -13.59
N MET A 68 -6.69 12.81 -13.24
CA MET A 68 -7.44 14.05 -13.34
C MET A 68 -6.86 15.16 -12.45
N VAL A 69 -6.50 14.82 -11.20
CA VAL A 69 -5.93 15.79 -10.24
C VAL A 69 -4.54 16.22 -10.69
N VAL A 70 -3.73 15.29 -11.20
CA VAL A 70 -2.41 15.61 -11.74
C VAL A 70 -2.50 16.54 -12.94
N VAL A 71 -3.40 16.30 -13.88
CA VAL A 71 -3.62 17.19 -15.05
C VAL A 71 -4.06 18.59 -14.60
N ARG A 72 -4.91 18.69 -13.57
CA ARG A 72 -5.33 19.99 -13.01
C ARG A 72 -4.17 20.72 -12.32
N LEU A 73 -3.37 20.01 -11.53
CA LEU A 73 -2.20 20.56 -10.84
C LEU A 73 -1.12 20.99 -11.85
N ALA A 74 -0.87 20.20 -12.89
CA ALA A 74 0.07 20.53 -13.96
C ALA A 74 -0.36 21.80 -14.71
N ARG A 75 -1.66 21.96 -15.03
CA ARG A 75 -2.16 23.21 -15.64
C ARG A 75 -1.97 24.42 -14.74
N LYS A 76 -2.11 24.25 -13.42
CA LYS A 76 -1.89 25.31 -12.43
C LYS A 76 -0.40 25.64 -12.25
N ASN A 77 0.50 24.70 -12.54
CA ASN A 77 1.95 24.84 -12.41
C ASN A 77 2.64 25.21 -13.73
N ASN A 78 2.05 26.14 -14.51
CA ASN A 78 2.57 26.56 -15.82
C ASN A 78 2.79 25.42 -16.83
N GLY A 79 2.03 24.32 -16.71
CA GLY A 79 2.15 23.16 -17.60
C GLY A 79 3.30 22.21 -17.26
N MET A 80 4.06 22.45 -16.20
CA MET A 80 5.13 21.54 -15.78
C MET A 80 4.60 20.40 -14.92
N PHE A 81 4.69 19.18 -15.45
CA PHE A 81 4.36 17.94 -14.76
C PHE A 81 5.47 17.57 -13.78
N GLU A 82 5.13 17.41 -12.50
CA GLU A 82 5.99 16.81 -11.51
C GLU A 82 5.33 15.53 -10.96
N PRO A 83 6.03 14.38 -10.91
CA PRO A 83 5.46 13.11 -10.43
C PRO A 83 5.00 13.18 -8.96
N GLU A 84 5.53 14.14 -8.19
CA GLU A 84 5.15 14.42 -6.80
C GLU A 84 3.69 14.92 -6.66
N MET A 85 3.10 15.46 -7.73
CA MET A 85 1.71 15.90 -7.73
C MET A 85 0.71 14.75 -7.47
N ARG A 86 1.11 13.49 -7.75
CA ARG A 86 0.31 12.29 -7.45
C ARG A 86 0.18 12.02 -5.96
N LEU A 87 1.19 12.37 -5.16
CA LEU A 87 1.26 12.03 -3.74
C LEU A 87 0.19 12.77 -2.90
N TYR A 88 -0.34 13.91 -3.37
CA TYR A 88 -1.41 14.64 -2.68
C TYR A 88 -2.71 13.83 -2.52
N ILE A 89 -2.94 12.86 -3.42
CA ILE A 89 -4.16 12.06 -3.45
C ILE A 89 -4.09 10.93 -2.41
N LEU A 90 -2.89 10.65 -1.86
CA LEU A 90 -2.66 9.58 -0.88
C LEU A 90 -3.21 9.88 0.52
N ILE A 91 -3.58 11.13 0.83
CA ILE A 91 -4.10 11.50 2.16
C ILE A 91 -5.34 10.66 2.52
N LEU A 92 -6.33 10.61 1.60
CA LEU A 92 -7.59 9.90 1.84
C LEU A 92 -7.38 8.36 1.92
N PRO A 93 -6.68 7.72 0.96
CA PRO A 93 -6.29 6.31 1.05
C PRO A 93 -5.53 5.93 2.32
N ALA A 94 -4.57 6.75 2.77
CA ALA A 94 -3.77 6.47 3.95
C ALA A 94 -4.63 6.39 5.22
N ILE A 95 -5.56 7.34 5.37
CA ILE A 95 -6.49 7.37 6.50
C ILE A 95 -7.47 6.19 6.42
N LEU A 96 -8.06 5.95 5.24
CA LEU A 96 -9.02 4.86 5.04
C LEU A 96 -8.40 3.48 5.25
N MET A 97 -7.14 3.28 4.86
CA MET A 97 -6.44 2.03 5.07
C MET A 97 -6.30 1.70 6.56
N GLY A 98 -5.79 2.65 7.35
CA GLY A 98 -5.64 2.47 8.80
C GLY A 98 -6.97 2.40 9.55
N ALA A 99 -7.93 3.26 9.17
CA ALA A 99 -9.28 3.21 9.72
C ALA A 99 -9.97 1.87 9.42
N GLY A 100 -9.80 1.34 8.21
CA GLY A 100 -10.35 0.04 7.81
C GLY A 100 -9.81 -1.11 8.67
N LEU A 101 -8.50 -1.14 8.93
CA LEU A 101 -7.88 -2.09 9.86
C LEU A 101 -8.46 -1.96 11.28
N MET A 102 -8.57 -0.73 11.80
CA MET A 102 -9.13 -0.49 13.13
C MET A 102 -10.60 -0.95 13.23
N VAL A 103 -11.43 -0.61 12.24
CA VAL A 103 -12.84 -1.02 12.17
C VAL A 103 -12.94 -2.53 12.09
N PHE A 104 -12.14 -3.19 11.26
CA PHE A 104 -12.12 -4.65 11.17
C PHE A 104 -11.83 -5.29 12.53
N GLY A 105 -10.76 -4.87 13.21
CA GLY A 105 -10.38 -5.41 14.51
C GLY A 105 -11.42 -5.19 15.60
N ILE A 106 -11.93 -3.96 15.75
CA ILE A 106 -12.91 -3.63 16.80
C ILE A 106 -14.22 -4.38 16.57
N THR A 107 -14.66 -4.51 15.32
CA THR A 107 -15.94 -5.16 15.00
C THR A 107 -15.87 -6.68 15.12
N ALA A 108 -14.71 -7.26 14.76
CA ALA A 108 -14.45 -8.68 14.90
C ALA A 108 -14.30 -9.11 16.38
N ASP A 109 -13.62 -8.30 17.21
CA ASP A 109 -13.43 -8.58 18.65
C ASP A 109 -14.76 -8.51 19.43
N ARG A 110 -15.66 -7.62 19.02
CA ARG A 110 -16.99 -7.47 19.62
C ARG A 110 -18.02 -8.50 19.13
N GLY A 111 -17.66 -9.37 18.18
CA GLY A 111 -18.57 -10.36 17.61
C GLY A 111 -19.78 -9.74 16.90
N LEU A 112 -19.64 -8.55 16.31
CA LEU A 112 -20.73 -7.86 15.62
C LEU A 112 -21.16 -8.61 14.34
N HIS A 113 -22.30 -8.26 13.76
CA HIS A 113 -22.74 -8.89 12.51
C HIS A 113 -21.63 -8.82 11.44
N TRP A 114 -21.44 -9.92 10.70
CA TRP A 114 -20.34 -10.16 9.76
C TRP A 114 -20.13 -9.06 8.70
N VAL A 115 -21.17 -8.26 8.44
CA VAL A 115 -21.14 -7.09 7.56
C VAL A 115 -20.20 -5.99 8.10
N CYS A 116 -20.13 -5.78 9.42
CA CYS A 116 -19.32 -4.72 10.00
C CYS A 116 -17.81 -4.94 9.78
N PRO A 117 -17.24 -6.14 10.05
CA PRO A 117 -15.86 -6.45 9.67
C PRO A 117 -15.65 -6.37 8.15
N SER A 118 -16.61 -6.82 7.34
CA SER A 118 -16.51 -6.78 5.88
C SER A 118 -16.38 -5.35 5.34
N ILE A 119 -17.11 -4.38 5.92
CA ILE A 119 -16.98 -2.95 5.59
C ILE A 119 -15.58 -2.43 5.96
N GLY A 120 -15.06 -2.79 7.14
CA GLY A 120 -13.69 -2.43 7.52
C GLY A 120 -12.64 -2.99 6.56
N ALA A 121 -12.81 -4.24 6.15
CA ALA A 121 -11.95 -4.89 5.16
C ALA A 121 -12.04 -4.24 3.77
N ALA A 122 -13.24 -3.79 3.36
CA ALA A 122 -13.44 -3.03 2.13
C ALA A 122 -12.77 -1.65 2.16
N MET A 123 -12.85 -0.93 3.30
CA MET A 123 -12.14 0.35 3.50
C MET A 123 -10.62 0.17 3.44
N PHE A 124 -10.10 -0.90 4.07
CA PHE A 124 -8.70 -1.25 3.98
C PHE A 124 -8.27 -1.49 2.52
N ALA A 125 -9.05 -2.29 1.79
CA ALA A 125 -8.78 -2.64 0.40
C ALA A 125 -8.85 -1.42 -0.55
N PHE A 126 -9.74 -0.47 -0.29
CA PHE A 126 -9.78 0.81 -1.01
C PHE A 126 -8.45 1.58 -0.87
N GLY A 127 -7.94 1.68 0.35
CA GLY A 127 -6.67 2.35 0.62
C GLY A 127 -5.49 1.61 -0.02
N MET A 128 -5.48 0.28 0.08
CA MET A 128 -4.50 -0.60 -0.57
C MET A 128 -4.38 -0.38 -2.08
N GLY A 129 -5.50 -0.44 -2.81
CA GLY A 129 -5.47 -0.38 -4.28
C GLY A 129 -4.94 0.95 -4.77
N SER A 130 -5.49 2.04 -4.23
CA SER A 130 -5.08 3.40 -4.59
C SER A 130 -3.62 3.71 -4.23
N ILE A 131 -3.15 3.29 -3.06
CA ILE A 131 -1.76 3.47 -2.62
C ILE A 131 -0.79 2.71 -3.53
N MET A 132 -1.10 1.45 -3.84
CA MET A 132 -0.27 0.60 -4.70
C MET A 132 -0.15 1.18 -6.11
N ASP A 133 -1.28 1.64 -6.67
CA ASP A 133 -1.33 2.21 -8.02
C ASP A 133 -0.50 3.51 -8.09
N VAL A 134 -0.61 4.38 -7.08
CA VAL A 134 0.20 5.61 -7.01
C VAL A 134 1.70 5.30 -6.83
N ALA A 135 2.05 4.32 -5.98
CA ALA A 135 3.45 3.94 -5.76
C ALA A 135 4.10 3.42 -7.06
N CYS A 136 3.40 2.56 -7.80
CA CYS A 136 3.86 2.03 -9.07
C CYS A 136 3.99 3.14 -10.14
N THR A 137 3.00 4.01 -10.27
CA THR A 137 3.01 5.09 -11.27
C THR A 137 4.12 6.11 -11.02
N VAL A 138 4.40 6.46 -9.76
CA VAL A 138 5.52 7.37 -9.43
C VAL A 138 6.87 6.79 -9.86
N VAL A 139 7.09 5.48 -9.70
CA VAL A 139 8.33 4.81 -10.13
C VAL A 139 8.44 4.80 -11.66
N ILE A 140 7.34 4.48 -12.35
CA ILE A 140 7.28 4.48 -13.83
C ILE A 140 7.55 5.88 -14.37
N ASP A 141 6.92 6.91 -13.80
CA ASP A 141 7.05 8.30 -14.25
C ASP A 141 8.46 8.87 -13.97
N THR A 142 9.16 8.38 -12.94
CA THR A 142 10.48 8.90 -12.55
C THR A 142 11.65 8.16 -13.21
N TYR A 143 11.55 6.84 -13.40
CA TYR A 143 12.67 5.98 -13.82
C TYR A 143 12.33 5.08 -15.00
N GLN A 144 11.81 5.65 -16.09
CA GLN A 144 11.31 4.93 -17.27
C GLN A 144 12.27 3.83 -17.77
N ASN A 145 13.57 4.11 -17.88
CA ASN A 145 14.56 3.18 -18.40
C ASN A 145 14.99 2.08 -17.40
N ALA A 146 14.77 2.30 -16.09
CA ALA A 146 15.14 1.37 -15.02
C ALA A 146 13.91 0.82 -14.28
N THR A 147 12.73 0.89 -14.92
CA THR A 147 11.44 0.51 -14.35
C THR A 147 11.41 -0.97 -13.96
N ALA A 148 11.87 -1.86 -14.86
CA ALA A 148 11.85 -3.30 -14.62
C ALA A 148 12.71 -3.70 -13.42
N GLU A 149 13.95 -3.22 -13.36
CA GLU A 149 14.87 -3.45 -12.24
C GLU A 149 14.33 -2.87 -10.93
N SER A 150 13.67 -1.72 -10.98
CA SER A 150 13.02 -1.10 -9.82
C SER A 150 11.89 -1.98 -9.29
N PHE A 151 11.05 -2.54 -10.15
CA PHE A 151 9.97 -3.45 -9.75
C PHE A 151 10.48 -4.77 -9.16
N VAL A 152 11.59 -5.30 -9.68
CA VAL A 152 12.24 -6.49 -9.09
C VAL A 152 12.67 -6.18 -7.65
N PHE A 153 13.32 -5.03 -7.44
CA PHE A 153 13.74 -4.60 -6.10
C PHE A 153 12.54 -4.39 -5.16
N ILE A 154 11.50 -3.68 -5.62
CA ILE A 154 10.26 -3.45 -4.86
C ILE A 154 9.63 -4.79 -4.43
N THR A 155 9.56 -5.75 -5.36
CA THR A 155 9.02 -7.09 -5.11
C THR A 155 9.86 -7.87 -4.10
N PHE A 156 11.18 -7.77 -4.20
CA PHE A 156 12.09 -8.41 -3.25
C PHE A 156 11.88 -7.90 -1.82
N VAL A 157 11.88 -6.57 -1.62
CA VAL A 157 11.67 -5.94 -0.30
C VAL A 157 10.29 -6.31 0.25
N ARG A 158 9.26 -6.24 -0.58
CA ARG A 158 7.88 -6.61 -0.23
C ARG A 158 7.80 -8.05 0.29
N ASN A 159 8.35 -9.01 -0.44
CA ASN A 159 8.30 -10.40 -0.04
C ASN A 159 9.13 -10.65 1.23
N ALA A 160 10.32 -10.04 1.34
CA ALA A 160 11.16 -10.14 2.54
C ALA A 160 10.43 -9.64 3.81
N ALA A 161 9.68 -8.53 3.70
CA ALA A 161 8.92 -7.98 4.83
C ALA A 161 7.75 -8.87 5.26
N CYS A 162 7.06 -9.52 4.31
CA CYS A 162 5.83 -10.26 4.60
C CYS A 162 6.06 -11.66 5.19
N VAL A 163 7.23 -12.27 4.98
CA VAL A 163 7.51 -13.65 5.44
C VAL A 163 7.42 -13.80 6.96
N GLY A 164 7.87 -12.80 7.72
CA GLY A 164 7.92 -12.89 9.19
C GLY A 164 6.57 -12.67 9.89
N ILE A 165 5.62 -12.02 9.22
CA ILE A 165 4.39 -11.53 9.85
C ILE A 165 3.48 -12.68 10.31
N PRO A 166 3.16 -13.71 9.50
CA PRO A 166 2.25 -14.78 9.91
C PRO A 166 2.68 -15.52 11.18
N PHE A 167 3.99 -15.71 11.35
CA PHE A 167 4.56 -16.42 12.51
C PHE A 167 4.31 -15.68 13.83
N GLY A 168 4.17 -14.35 13.79
CA GLY A 168 3.91 -13.52 14.97
C GLY A 168 2.43 -13.25 15.26
N ILE A 169 1.51 -13.59 14.34
CA ILE A 169 0.09 -13.21 14.48
C ILE A 169 -0.58 -13.95 15.65
N VAL A 170 -0.45 -15.28 15.70
CA VAL A 170 -1.09 -16.10 16.75
C VAL A 170 -0.64 -15.70 18.16
N PRO A 171 0.68 -15.67 18.49
CA PRO A 171 1.12 -15.31 19.84
C PRO A 171 0.78 -13.86 20.22
N TRP A 172 0.74 -12.95 19.25
CA TRP A 172 0.34 -11.56 19.51
C TRP A 172 -1.17 -11.45 19.75
N MET A 173 -1.98 -12.22 19.01
CA MET A 173 -3.42 -12.28 19.21
C MET A 173 -3.78 -12.82 20.60
N GLU A 174 -3.09 -13.88 21.06
CA GLU A 174 -3.30 -14.49 22.38
C GLU A 174 -2.88 -13.58 23.55
N SER A 175 -1.83 -12.77 23.38
CA SER A 175 -1.29 -11.92 24.46
C SER A 175 -1.96 -10.54 24.56
N ALA A 176 -2.24 -9.88 23.43
CA ALA A 176 -2.75 -8.51 23.41
C ALA A 176 -4.27 -8.40 23.17
N GLY A 177 -4.88 -9.46 22.62
CA GLY A 177 -6.26 -9.44 22.15
C GLY A 177 -6.43 -8.77 20.79
N LEU A 178 -7.55 -9.05 20.13
CA LEU A 178 -7.76 -8.70 18.72
C LEU A 178 -7.86 -7.18 18.49
N THR A 179 -8.63 -6.47 19.32
CA THR A 179 -8.81 -5.01 19.19
C THR A 179 -7.47 -4.27 19.24
N LYS A 180 -6.62 -4.55 20.24
CA LYS A 180 -5.36 -3.83 20.42
C LYS A 180 -4.39 -4.10 19.28
N MET A 181 -4.36 -5.33 18.80
CA MET A 181 -3.51 -5.76 17.68
C MET A 181 -3.82 -4.96 16.41
N PHE A 182 -5.11 -4.83 16.06
CA PHE A 182 -5.54 -4.07 14.87
C PHE A 182 -5.45 -2.55 15.05
N VAL A 183 -5.60 -2.02 16.27
CA VAL A 183 -5.38 -0.60 16.54
C VAL A 183 -3.91 -0.24 16.34
N VAL A 184 -2.99 -1.02 16.91
CA VAL A 184 -1.55 -0.81 16.70
C VAL A 184 -1.21 -1.00 15.22
N GLY A 185 -1.73 -2.05 14.58
CA GLY A 185 -1.55 -2.29 13.15
C GLY A 185 -2.04 -1.12 12.29
N GLY A 186 -3.24 -0.60 12.56
CA GLY A 186 -3.81 0.55 11.86
C GLY A 186 -2.98 1.83 12.04
N CYS A 187 -2.48 2.09 13.26
CA CYS A 187 -1.57 3.21 13.52
C CYS A 187 -0.25 3.06 12.74
N VAL A 188 0.35 1.87 12.75
CA VAL A 188 1.58 1.59 11.99
C VAL A 188 1.32 1.76 10.49
N ALA A 189 0.20 1.26 9.98
CA ALA A 189 -0.19 1.38 8.59
C ALA A 189 -0.33 2.85 8.15
N ILE A 190 -0.90 3.71 9.02
CA ILE A 190 -1.00 5.16 8.79
C ILE A 190 0.39 5.78 8.81
N VAL A 191 1.20 5.53 9.84
CA VAL A 191 2.54 6.11 9.97
C VAL A 191 3.43 5.75 8.78
N MET A 192 3.41 4.48 8.36
CA MET A 192 4.12 4.03 7.16
C MET A 192 3.58 4.71 5.90
N SER A 193 2.26 4.90 5.80
CA SER A 193 1.68 5.63 4.66
C SER A 193 2.06 7.11 4.66
N LEU A 194 2.19 7.75 5.82
CA LEU A 194 2.63 9.14 5.93
C LEU A 194 4.09 9.36 5.48
N LEU A 195 4.85 8.31 5.19
CA LEU A 195 6.18 8.41 4.59
C LEU A 195 6.16 9.07 3.19
N TYR A 196 4.99 9.28 2.58
CA TYR A 196 4.89 10.12 1.37
C TYR A 196 5.15 11.60 1.65
N ILE A 197 4.96 12.09 2.89
CA ILE A 197 5.13 13.51 3.25
C ILE A 197 6.59 13.98 3.09
N PRO A 198 7.60 13.26 3.61
CA PRO A 198 9.00 13.57 3.31
C PRO A 198 9.30 13.61 1.81
N LEU A 199 8.69 12.70 1.03
CA LEU A 199 8.88 12.66 -0.42
C LEU A 199 8.22 13.85 -1.12
N LEU A 200 7.09 14.36 -0.62
CA LEU A 200 6.46 15.60 -1.11
C LEU A 200 7.35 16.83 -0.91
N VAL A 201 8.07 16.92 0.21
CA VAL A 201 8.89 18.10 0.55
C VAL A 201 10.29 18.02 -0.06
N TRP A 202 10.91 16.84 -0.05
CA TRP A 202 12.30 16.64 -0.48
C TRP A 202 12.46 15.89 -1.79
N GLY A 203 11.39 15.35 -2.38
CA GLY A 203 11.43 14.56 -3.62
C GLY A 203 12.13 15.29 -4.76
N ARG A 204 11.79 16.57 -4.97
CA ARG A 204 12.40 17.38 -6.04
C ARG A 204 13.90 17.56 -5.86
N ARG A 205 14.33 17.83 -4.62
CA ARG A 205 15.76 17.98 -4.28
C ARG A 205 16.52 16.68 -4.45
N ALA A 206 15.94 15.57 -3.99
CA ALA A 206 16.57 14.26 -4.10
C ALA A 206 16.68 13.80 -5.55
N ARG A 207 15.68 14.12 -6.40
CA ARG A 207 15.73 13.84 -7.84
C ARG A 207 16.85 14.60 -8.55
N VAL A 208 16.98 15.89 -8.27
CA VAL A 208 18.04 16.73 -8.87
C VAL A 208 19.43 16.27 -8.42
N ALA A 209 19.58 15.88 -7.16
CA ALA A 209 20.85 15.36 -6.64
C ALA A 209 21.27 14.01 -7.26
N LEU A 210 20.30 13.17 -7.63
CA LEU A 210 20.54 11.81 -8.15
C LEU A 210 20.50 11.70 -9.68
N ALA A 211 20.17 12.79 -10.39
CA ALA A 211 20.19 12.86 -11.85
C ALA A 211 21.51 12.37 -12.49
N PRO A 212 22.72 12.81 -12.05
CA PRO A 212 23.97 12.37 -12.69
C PRO A 212 24.28 10.88 -12.47
N PHE A 213 23.75 10.28 -11.39
CA PHE A 213 23.89 8.84 -11.14
C PHE A 213 22.93 8.02 -11.99
N TYR A 214 21.71 8.53 -12.21
CA TYR A 214 20.75 7.90 -13.11
C TYR A 214 21.23 7.91 -14.57
N GLU A 215 21.80 9.01 -15.05
CA GLU A 215 22.34 9.08 -16.42
C GLU A 215 23.44 8.03 -16.65
N LYS A 216 24.33 7.81 -15.69
CA LYS A 216 25.35 6.75 -15.77
C LYS A 216 24.73 5.36 -15.87
N LEU A 217 23.73 5.05 -15.04
CA LEU A 217 23.00 3.78 -15.09
C LEU A 217 22.30 3.55 -16.44
N VAL A 218 21.71 4.59 -17.02
CA VAL A 218 21.06 4.48 -18.34
C VAL A 218 22.07 4.18 -19.44
N VAL A 219 23.24 4.81 -19.42
CA VAL A 219 24.31 4.56 -20.39
C VAL A 219 24.84 3.13 -20.27
N GLU A 220 25.03 2.65 -19.04
CA GLU A 220 25.54 1.30 -18.76
C GLU A 220 24.52 0.21 -19.19
N ASN A 221 23.25 0.38 -18.85
CA ASN A 221 22.17 -0.52 -19.27
C ASN A 221 21.87 -0.47 -20.78
N GLY A 222 22.02 0.71 -21.40
CA GLY A 222 21.89 0.88 -22.86
C GLY A 222 23.00 0.18 -23.65
N CYS A 223 24.16 -0.04 -23.03
CA CYS A 223 25.26 -0.81 -23.60
C CYS A 223 24.95 -2.32 -23.61
N PHE A 224 24.29 -2.84 -22.58
CA PHE A 224 23.86 -4.25 -22.49
C PHE A 224 22.72 -4.60 -23.44
N SER A 225 21.83 -3.67 -23.80
CA SER A 225 20.73 -3.93 -24.74
C SER A 225 21.17 -4.01 -26.22
N ARG A 226 22.43 -3.70 -26.54
CA ARG A 226 22.99 -3.72 -27.90
C ARG A 226 24.01 -4.84 -28.15
N ALA A 227 24.28 -5.69 -27.16
CA ALA A 227 25.14 -6.88 -27.27
C ALA A 227 24.27 -8.15 -27.36
#